data_AF-A0A671TSP7-F1
#
_entry.id   AF-A0A671TSP7-F1
#
_cell.length_a   1.000
_cell.length_b   1.000
_cell.length_c   1.000
_cell.angle_alpha   90.00
_cell.angle_beta   90.00
_cell.angle_gamma   90.00
#
_symmetry.space_group_name_H-M   'P 1'
#
loop_
_entity.id
_entity.type
_entity.pdbx_description
1 polymer ?
#
loop_
_entity_poly.entity_id
_entity_poly.type
_entity_poly.pdbx_seq_one_letter_code
_entity_poly.pdbx_strand_id
1 'polypeptide(L)'
;MVNIRFFNATTCCFPGATVPVILGKLPGLLPSLPSSTTLMHVGTNDMARGASELTKRAFISLLDFLRTCGKSVFISGPIPTFGRGDVRFSRLLMLNTWLKPACYIRGLNFTDNFNLFWNRPSFFKSDGIHPSTTGARMLAANIQYSVHHAPRD
;
A
#
# COMPACT_ATOMS: atom_id res chain seq x y z
N MET A 1 -12.33 3.09 6.99
CA MET A 1 -11.92 3.91 5.82
C MET A 1 -10.88 4.93 6.29
N VAL A 2 -9.67 4.89 5.75
CA VAL A 2 -8.63 5.90 6.02
C VAL A 2 -8.67 6.90 4.87
N ASN A 3 -9.08 8.14 5.14
CA ASN A 3 -9.05 9.20 4.15
C ASN A 3 -7.73 9.96 4.33
N ILE A 4 -6.74 9.62 3.50
CA ILE A 4 -5.44 10.31 3.49
C ILE A 4 -5.61 11.52 2.57
N ARG A 5 -5.74 12.72 3.14
CA ARG A 5 -5.88 13.94 2.34
C ARG A 5 -4.50 14.39 1.85
N PHE A 6 -4.27 14.18 0.55
CA PHE A 6 -3.22 14.84 -0.19
C PHE A 6 -3.81 16.07 -0.90
N PHE A 7 -3.14 17.21 -0.84
CA PHE A 7 -3.50 18.35 -1.68
C PHE A 7 -3.30 17.97 -3.15
N ASN A 8 -4.35 18.14 -3.96
CA ASN A 8 -4.38 17.81 -5.39
C ASN A 8 -4.22 16.32 -5.76
N ALA A 9 -4.72 15.40 -4.92
CA ALA A 9 -4.74 13.97 -5.21
C ALA A 9 -6.16 13.40 -5.36
N THR A 10 -6.35 12.57 -6.38
CA THR A 10 -7.54 11.73 -6.50
C THR A 10 -7.37 10.49 -5.63
N THR A 11 -8.21 10.34 -4.61
CA THR A 11 -8.19 9.16 -3.73
C THR A 11 -9.28 8.18 -4.12
N CYS A 12 -8.90 6.97 -4.56
CA CYS A 12 -9.83 5.87 -4.79
C CYS A 12 -9.68 4.84 -3.65
N CYS A 13 -10.64 4.79 -2.72
CA CYS A 13 -10.64 3.81 -1.64
C CYS A 13 -11.58 2.65 -1.96
N PHE A 14 -11.09 1.42 -1.82
CA PHE A 14 -11.90 0.20 -1.90
C PHE A 14 -11.81 -0.57 -0.57
N PRO A 15 -12.65 -0.23 0.43
CA PRO A 15 -12.64 -0.91 1.72
C PRO A 15 -12.87 -2.42 1.55
N GLY A 16 -12.03 -3.24 2.20
CA GLY A 16 -12.14 -4.71 2.13
C GLY A 16 -11.64 -5.34 0.82
N ALA A 17 -11.23 -4.54 -0.18
CA ALA A 17 -10.75 -5.08 -1.44
C ALA A 17 -9.42 -5.80 -1.29
N THR A 18 -9.27 -6.87 -2.06
CA THR A 18 -8.03 -7.62 -2.28
C THR A 18 -7.39 -7.17 -3.60
N VAL A 19 -6.13 -7.53 -3.82
CA VAL A 19 -5.38 -7.21 -5.04
C VAL A 19 -6.12 -7.63 -6.32
N PRO A 20 -6.71 -8.85 -6.44
CA PRO A 20 -7.49 -9.20 -7.62
C PRO A 20 -8.67 -8.26 -7.89
N VAL A 21 -9.37 -7.82 -6.84
CA VAL A 21 -10.49 -6.87 -6.98
C VAL A 21 -10.01 -5.53 -7.48
N ILE A 22 -8.85 -5.06 -7.00
CA ILE A 22 -8.29 -3.78 -7.45
C ILE A 22 -7.79 -3.91 -8.90
N LEU A 23 -7.13 -5.02 -9.25
CA LEU A 23 -6.66 -5.30 -10.60
C LEU A 23 -7.81 -5.29 -11.62
N GLY A 24 -8.97 -5.85 -11.27
CA GLY A 24 -10.14 -5.81 -12.14
C GLY A 24 -10.72 -4.41 -12.36
N LYS A 25 -10.50 -3.47 -11.43
CA LYS A 25 -11.00 -2.09 -11.53
C LYS A 25 -10.00 -1.12 -12.16
N LEU A 26 -8.70 -1.40 -12.02
CA LEU A 26 -7.63 -0.51 -12.47
C LEU A 26 -7.72 -0.11 -13.95
N PRO A 27 -8.00 -1.01 -14.91
CA PRO A 27 -8.11 -0.62 -16.32
C PRO A 27 -9.15 0.47 -16.59
N GLY A 28 -10.29 0.44 -15.89
CA GLY A 28 -11.34 1.46 -16.01
C GLY A 28 -11.01 2.77 -15.28
N LEU A 29 -10.14 2.71 -14.25
CA LEU A 29 -9.76 3.89 -13.47
C LEU A 29 -8.57 4.63 -14.08
N LEU A 30 -7.63 3.92 -14.72
CA LEU A 30 -6.41 4.50 -15.29
C LEU A 30 -6.63 5.75 -16.17
N PRO A 31 -7.63 5.80 -17.08
CA PRO A 31 -7.87 6.98 -17.90
C PRO A 31 -8.29 8.21 -17.09
N SER A 32 -8.98 7.99 -15.97
CA SER A 32 -9.45 9.04 -15.06
C SER A 32 -8.39 9.49 -14.04
N LEU A 33 -7.35 8.69 -13.85
CA LEU A 33 -6.27 9.02 -12.93
C LEU A 33 -5.35 10.07 -13.57
N PRO A 34 -5.01 11.14 -12.84
CA PRO A 34 -4.10 12.15 -13.35
C PRO A 34 -2.74 11.51 -13.70
N SER A 35 -1.99 12.15 -14.60
CA SER A 35 -0.64 11.69 -14.99
C SER A 35 0.37 11.83 -13.84
N SER A 36 0.00 12.50 -12.75
CA SER A 36 0.77 12.60 -11.52
C SER A 36 0.86 11.27 -10.77
N THR A 37 1.91 11.16 -9.94
CA THR A 37 2.22 10.02 -9.07
C THR A 37 0.99 9.34 -8.47
N THR A 38 0.74 8.09 -8.87
CA THR A 38 -0.35 7.26 -8.35
C THR A 38 0.16 6.42 -7.17
N LEU A 39 -0.45 6.57 -5.99
CA LEU A 39 -0.12 5.78 -4.81
C LEU A 39 -1.08 4.59 -4.68
N MET A 40 -0.52 3.38 -4.51
CA MET A 40 -1.31 2.18 -4.24
C MET A 40 -0.97 1.59 -2.87
N HIS A 41 -1.93 1.63 -1.94
CA HIS A 41 -1.82 0.99 -0.63
C HIS A 41 -2.57 -0.33 -0.63
N VAL A 42 -1.86 -1.44 -0.44
CA VAL A 42 -2.38 -2.82 -0.57
C VAL A 42 -1.81 -3.74 0.50
N GLY A 43 -2.54 -4.83 0.82
CA GLY A 43 -2.00 -5.95 1.59
C GLY A 43 -2.68 -6.27 2.92
N THR A 44 -3.37 -5.33 3.57
CA THR A 44 -3.96 -5.60 4.89
C THR A 44 -5.15 -6.57 4.84
N ASN A 45 -5.90 -6.59 3.74
CA ASN A 45 -7.07 -7.47 3.55
C ASN A 45 -6.70 -8.79 2.85
N ASP A 46 -5.64 -8.79 2.05
CA ASP A 46 -5.15 -9.96 1.30
C ASP A 46 -4.58 -11.07 2.21
N MET A 47 -4.23 -10.73 3.46
CA MET A 47 -3.66 -11.69 4.43
C MET A 47 -4.70 -12.40 5.30
N ALA A 48 -6.00 -12.06 5.17
CA ALA A 48 -7.08 -12.69 5.93
C ALA A 48 -7.39 -14.13 5.46
N ARG A 49 -7.04 -14.48 4.22
CA ARG A 49 -7.28 -15.82 3.64
C ARG A 49 -5.92 -16.46 3.37
N GLY A 50 -5.65 -17.62 3.96
CA GLY A 50 -4.34 -18.29 4.01
C GLY A 50 -3.79 -18.82 2.68
N ALA A 51 -3.76 -18.00 1.62
CA ALA A 51 -3.30 -18.37 0.29
C ALA A 51 -2.15 -17.46 -0.17
N SER A 52 -1.00 -17.55 0.52
CA SER A 52 0.18 -16.69 0.27
C SER A 52 0.64 -16.69 -1.19
N GLU A 53 0.53 -17.82 -1.88
CA GLU A 53 0.98 -17.96 -3.27
C GLU A 53 -0.03 -17.38 -4.29
N LEU A 54 -1.33 -17.54 -4.07
CA LEU A 54 -2.34 -16.84 -4.88
C LEU A 54 -2.24 -15.33 -4.69
N THR A 55 -2.01 -14.90 -3.45
CA THR A 55 -1.80 -13.49 -3.13
C THR A 55 -0.56 -12.96 -3.86
N LYS A 56 0.60 -13.63 -3.79
CA LYS A 56 1.82 -13.20 -4.51
C LYS A 56 1.62 -13.11 -6.02
N ARG A 57 0.96 -14.08 -6.66
CA ARG A 57 0.67 -14.03 -8.10
C ARG A 57 -0.17 -12.82 -8.47
N ALA A 58 -1.21 -12.53 -7.68
CA ALA A 58 -2.03 -11.35 -7.89
C ALA A 58 -1.22 -10.05 -7.75
N PHE A 59 -0.34 -9.98 -6.75
CA PHE A 59 0.60 -8.86 -6.58
C PHE A 59 1.55 -8.73 -7.77
N ILE A 60 2.10 -9.83 -8.28
CA ILE A 60 2.96 -9.82 -9.47
C ILE A 60 2.21 -9.24 -10.68
N SER A 61 1.01 -9.75 -10.97
CA SER A 61 0.19 -9.25 -12.08
C SER A 61 -0.15 -7.77 -11.93
N LEU A 62 -0.42 -7.32 -10.70
CA LEU A 62 -0.63 -5.92 -10.39
C LEU A 62 0.61 -5.08 -10.69
N LEU A 63 1.78 -5.48 -10.18
CA LEU A 63 3.01 -4.73 -10.38
C LEU A 63 3.43 -4.70 -11.86
N ASP A 64 3.24 -5.80 -12.60
CA ASP A 64 3.51 -5.85 -14.03
C ASP A 64 2.60 -4.91 -14.82
N PHE A 65 1.32 -4.83 -14.46
CA PHE A 65 0.38 -3.87 -15.04
C PHE A 65 0.77 -2.42 -14.74
N LEU A 66 1.16 -2.12 -13.50
CA LEU A 66 1.57 -0.77 -13.11
C LEU A 66 2.88 -0.36 -13.79
N ARG A 67 3.79 -1.30 -14.05
CA ARG A 67 5.01 -1.04 -14.83
C ARG A 67 4.70 -0.59 -16.25
N THR A 68 3.67 -1.14 -16.89
CA THR A 68 3.33 -0.86 -18.29
C THR A 68 2.27 0.22 -18.47
N CYS A 69 1.73 0.78 -17.39
CA CYS A 69 0.62 1.74 -17.48
C CYS A 69 1.03 3.16 -17.92
N GLY A 70 2.33 3.42 -18.12
CA GLY A 70 2.83 4.72 -18.58
C GLY A 70 2.66 5.87 -17.58
N LYS A 71 2.40 5.57 -16.30
CA LYS A 71 2.27 6.55 -15.21
C LYS A 71 3.37 6.35 -14.17
N SER A 72 3.77 7.43 -13.50
CA SER A 72 4.60 7.32 -12.30
C SER A 72 3.79 6.71 -11.16
N VAL A 73 4.22 5.57 -10.63
CA VAL A 73 3.49 4.82 -9.59
C VAL A 73 4.38 4.59 -8.38
N PHE A 74 3.80 4.81 -7.20
CA PHE A 74 4.42 4.52 -5.91
C PHE A 74 3.60 3.47 -5.17
N ILE A 75 4.27 2.42 -4.73
CA ILE A 75 3.66 1.35 -3.95
C ILE A 75 3.86 1.68 -2.47
N SER A 76 2.76 1.87 -1.74
CA SER A 76 2.77 2.00 -0.29
C SER A 76 2.62 0.61 0.33
N GLY A 77 3.66 0.15 1.03
CA GLY A 77 3.64 -1.12 1.74
C GLY A 77 2.57 -1.15 2.86
N PRO A 78 2.15 -2.35 3.29
CA PRO A 78 1.15 -2.50 4.34
C PRO A 78 1.63 -1.91 5.67
N ILE A 79 0.70 -1.41 6.47
CA ILE A 79 0.96 -1.10 7.88
C ILE A 79 0.78 -2.36 8.75
N PRO A 80 1.57 -2.53 9.82
CA PRO A 80 1.37 -3.61 10.79
C PRO A 80 0.05 -3.43 11.53
N THR A 81 -0.37 -4.47 12.25
CA THR A 81 -1.46 -4.38 13.23
C THR A 81 -0.91 -4.32 14.64
N PHE A 82 -1.57 -3.58 15.53
CA PHE A 82 -1.22 -3.47 16.93
C PHE A 82 -2.17 -4.32 17.79
N GLY A 83 -1.66 -5.21 18.63
CA GLY A 83 -2.48 -6.01 19.56
C GLY A 83 -3.43 -7.03 18.90
N ARG A 84 -3.14 -7.49 17.67
CA ARG A 84 -3.99 -8.42 16.90
C ARG A 84 -3.38 -9.81 16.69
N GLY A 85 -2.36 -10.16 17.47
CA GLY A 85 -1.69 -11.46 17.46
C GLY A 85 -0.57 -11.60 16.43
N ASP A 86 0.37 -12.49 16.75
CA ASP A 86 1.65 -12.61 16.04
C ASP A 86 1.50 -13.19 14.62
N VAL A 87 0.47 -14.01 14.38
CA VAL A 87 0.22 -14.62 13.08
C VAL A 87 -0.13 -13.57 12.02
N ARG A 88 -0.94 -12.57 12.37
CA ARG A 88 -1.30 -11.50 11.43
C ARG A 88 -0.11 -10.58 11.20
N PHE A 89 0.63 -10.29 12.26
CA PHE A 89 1.84 -9.49 12.18
C PHE A 89 2.91 -10.12 11.28
N SER A 90 3.26 -11.39 11.52
CA SER A 90 4.28 -12.12 10.75
C SER A 90 3.93 -12.20 9.28
N ARG A 91 2.66 -12.45 8.96
CA ARG A 91 2.13 -12.42 7.59
C ARG A 91 2.33 -11.09 6.89
N LEU A 92 1.99 -9.97 7.56
CA LEU A 92 2.17 -8.64 6.99
C LEU A 92 3.66 -8.28 6.83
N LEU A 93 4.50 -8.71 7.79
CA LEU A 93 5.94 -8.52 7.70
C LEU A 93 6.52 -9.29 6.50
N MET A 94 6.14 -10.56 6.32
CA MET A 94 6.56 -11.36 5.17
C MET A 94 6.15 -10.72 3.84
N LEU A 95 4.92 -10.19 3.76
CA LEU A 95 4.45 -9.47 2.57
C LEU A 95 5.28 -8.21 2.33
N ASN A 96 5.51 -7.37 3.35
CA ASN A 96 6.28 -6.14 3.23
C ASN A 96 7.72 -6.41 2.75
N THR A 97 8.37 -7.41 3.37
CA THR A 97 9.75 -7.82 3.04
C THR A 97 9.87 -8.36 1.62
N TRP A 98 8.86 -9.07 1.11
CA TRP A 98 8.84 -9.56 -0.27
C TRP A 98 8.46 -8.46 -1.28
N LEU A 99 7.55 -7.56 -0.93
CA LEU A 99 7.01 -6.55 -1.84
C LEU A 99 8.07 -5.51 -2.24
N LYS A 100 8.96 -5.14 -1.31
CA LYS A 100 10.05 -4.19 -1.57
C LYS A 100 10.96 -4.62 -2.74
N PRO A 101 11.62 -5.79 -2.74
CA PRO A 101 12.42 -6.24 -3.88
C PRO A 101 11.57 -6.52 -5.12
N ALA A 102 10.30 -6.96 -4.97
CA ALA A 102 9.42 -7.19 -6.11
C ALA A 102 9.09 -5.89 -6.87
N CYS A 103 8.97 -4.76 -6.17
CA CYS A 103 8.84 -3.43 -6.77
C CYS A 103 10.15 -2.98 -7.44
N TYR A 104 11.28 -3.14 -6.75
CA TYR A 104 12.60 -2.77 -7.26
C TYR A 104 12.92 -3.43 -8.61
N ILE A 105 12.71 -4.75 -8.73
CA ILE A 105 12.94 -5.51 -9.98
C ILE A 105 12.08 -5.00 -11.15
N ARG A 106 10.98 -4.31 -10.86
CA ARG A 106 10.05 -3.75 -11.85
C ARG A 106 10.22 -2.25 -12.08
N GLY A 107 11.23 -1.62 -11.48
CA GLY A 107 11.42 -0.17 -11.56
C GLY A 107 10.32 0.64 -10.87
N LEU A 108 9.62 0.06 -9.90
CA LEU A 108 8.55 0.73 -9.16
C LEU A 108 9.09 1.28 -7.84
N ASN A 109 8.69 2.51 -7.51
CA ASN A 109 9.01 3.14 -6.23
C ASN A 109 8.23 2.47 -5.09
N PHE A 110 8.87 2.24 -3.95
CA PHE A 110 8.26 1.59 -2.79
C PHE A 110 8.47 2.42 -1.51
N THR A 111 7.37 2.71 -0.81
CA THR A 111 7.37 3.37 0.49
C THR A 111 7.10 2.34 1.59
N ASP A 112 8.12 2.06 2.40
CA ASP A 112 7.99 1.23 3.58
C ASP A 112 7.34 2.00 4.72
N ASN A 113 6.14 1.57 5.13
CA ASN A 113 5.40 2.14 6.26
C ASN A 113 5.50 1.25 7.50
N PHE A 114 6.11 0.08 7.38
CA PHE A 114 6.00 -0.96 8.37
C PHE A 114 6.76 -0.60 9.64
N ASN A 115 8.03 -0.21 9.50
CA ASN A 115 8.87 0.24 10.61
C ASN A 115 8.35 1.53 11.26
N LEU A 116 7.78 2.43 10.46
CA LEU A 116 7.20 3.68 10.97
C LEU A 116 6.04 3.43 11.94
N PHE A 117 5.22 2.42 11.64
CA PHE A 117 4.03 2.06 12.43
C PHE A 117 4.29 0.97 13.48
N TRP A 118 5.45 0.32 13.43
CA TRP A 118 5.80 -0.76 14.35
C TRP A 118 5.84 -0.27 15.79
N ASN A 119 5.12 -0.98 16.67
CA ASN A 119 5.04 -0.70 18.10
C ASN A 119 4.69 0.78 18.45
N ARG A 120 3.79 1.40 17.66
CA ARG A 120 3.27 2.76 17.90
C ARG A 120 1.77 2.74 18.23
N PRO A 121 1.36 2.47 19.47
CA PRO A 121 -0.06 2.38 19.83
C PRO A 121 -0.86 3.63 19.46
N SER A 122 -0.28 4.82 19.63
CA SER A 122 -0.92 6.10 19.30
C SER A 122 -1.22 6.30 17.82
N PHE A 123 -0.65 5.48 16.94
CA PHE A 123 -0.90 5.55 15.50
C PHE A 123 -2.12 4.72 15.08
N PHE A 124 -2.71 3.95 15.99
CA PHE A 124 -3.88 3.10 15.73
C PHE A 124 -5.11 3.59 16.50
N LYS A 125 -6.29 3.25 15.96
CA LYS A 125 -7.54 3.30 16.71
C LYS A 125 -7.60 2.15 17.70
N SER A 126 -8.63 2.14 18.53
CA SER A 126 -8.89 1.07 19.51
C SER A 126 -9.00 -0.33 18.90
N ASP A 127 -9.28 -0.45 17.60
CA ASP A 127 -9.31 -1.73 16.90
C ASP A 127 -7.94 -2.32 16.54
N GLY A 128 -6.85 -1.56 16.69
CA GLY A 128 -5.49 -2.00 16.39
C GLY A 128 -5.22 -2.28 14.90
N ILE A 129 -6.11 -1.87 14.01
CA ILE A 129 -6.04 -2.12 12.56
C ILE A 129 -6.03 -0.80 11.80
N HIS A 130 -6.93 0.12 12.17
CA HIS A 130 -7.09 1.37 11.45
C HIS A 130 -6.18 2.45 12.05
N PRO A 131 -5.51 3.26 11.21
CA PRO A 131 -4.82 4.45 11.65
C PRO A 131 -5.71 5.41 12.46
N SER A 132 -5.15 5.94 13.53
CA SER A 132 -5.67 7.12 14.23
C SER A 132 -5.47 8.38 13.36
N THR A 133 -5.95 9.54 13.82
CA THR A 133 -5.67 10.82 13.15
C THR A 133 -4.16 11.08 13.07
N THR A 134 -3.42 10.79 14.14
CA THR A 134 -1.96 10.92 14.18
C THR A 134 -1.29 9.94 13.23
N GLY A 135 -1.72 8.66 13.24
CA GLY A 135 -1.21 7.66 12.32
C GLY A 135 -1.44 8.04 10.85
N ALA A 136 -2.64 8.50 10.50
CA ALA A 136 -2.96 8.94 9.14
C ALA A 136 -2.08 10.13 8.69
N ARG A 137 -1.77 11.08 9.58
CA ARG A 137 -0.84 12.19 9.29
C ARG A 137 0.58 11.69 9.05
N MET A 138 1.07 10.77 9.88
CA MET A 138 2.41 10.20 9.72
C MET A 138 2.53 9.38 8.43
N LEU A 139 1.50 8.61 8.08
CA LEU A 139 1.44 7.89 6.81
C LEU A 139 1.51 8.85 5.63
N ALA A 140 0.71 9.91 5.64
CA ALA A 140 0.72 10.95 4.60
C ALA A 140 2.11 11.58 4.46
N ALA A 141 2.73 11.97 5.58
CA ALA A 141 4.05 12.59 5.59
C ALA A 141 5.14 11.66 5.03
N ASN A 142 5.12 10.37 5.39
CA ASN A 142 6.10 9.40 4.88
C ASN A 142 5.96 9.18 3.36
N ILE A 143 4.72 9.13 2.87
CA ILE A 143 4.45 9.04 1.44
C ILE A 143 4.91 10.32 0.72
N GLN A 144 4.58 11.50 1.24
CA GLN A 144 5.05 12.78 0.67
C GLN A 144 6.57 12.83 0.59
N TYR A 145 7.24 12.49 1.69
CA TYR A 145 8.69 12.41 1.74
C TYR A 145 9.24 11.46 0.66
N SER A 146 8.65 10.27 0.53
CA SER A 146 9.07 9.29 -0.48
C SER A 146 8.90 9.81 -1.90
N VAL A 147 7.78 10.46 -2.20
CA VAL A 147 7.50 11.01 -3.53
C VAL A 147 8.45 12.15 -3.89
N HIS A 148 8.79 13.01 -2.92
CA HIS A 148 9.71 14.13 -3.15
C HIS A 148 11.17 13.72 -3.32
N HIS A 149 11.58 12.60 -2.73
CA HIS A 149 12.98 12.13 -2.72
C HIS A 149 13.22 10.92 -3.63
N ALA A 150 12.21 10.45 -4.35
CA ALA A 150 12.43 9.44 -5.37
C ALA A 150 13.31 10.00 -6.48
N PRO A 151 14.23 9.18 -7.04
CA PRO A 151 14.93 9.54 -8.26
C PRO A 151 13.90 9.95 -9.32
N ARG A 152 14.08 11.14 -9.90
CA ARG A 152 13.36 11.52 -11.10
C ARG A 152 14.14 10.92 -12.26
N ASP A 153 13.51 9.99 -12.97
CA ASP A 153 13.99 9.54 -14.28
C ASP A 153 14.02 10.72 -15.26
#